data_AF-A0A7L3JGT6-F1
#
_entry.id   AF-A0A7L3JGT6-F1
#
_cell.length_a   1.000
_cell.length_b   1.000
_cell.length_c   1.000
_cell.angle_alpha   90.00
_cell.angle_beta   90.00
_cell.angle_gamma   90.00
#
_symmetry.space_group_name_H-M   'P 1'
#
loop_
_entity.id
_entity.type
_entity.pdbx_description
1 polymer ?
#
loop_
_entity_poly.entity_id
_entity_poly.type
_entity_poly.pdbx_seq_one_letter_code
_entity_poly.pdbx_strand_id
1 'polypeptide(L)'
;PAGGPGAMAQARALLTREPAPQAVPASDLPMKVCEVALNTGPDSSSGLATAGFRTAKYLLPEWHQSNANLYHKAFTGCEQAERGRAEAKELAEHAAATAQSAQQDSTATLGQRLQDIHFWKAELQKEMEDLDAETGLLAAQKLRLERALDATEVPSAIATDNLQCRERRQPPDLVSDEVERELLKEAELIRNIQELLKRTLMQAGNQMRLNRHHKEVCEMDWSDKVETYNIDDKCGRYSNQSTNIQFHPSSVKFEESASTPETWAKFSHDNIYRAEREKLASINLRALIDNILHDVSEDLRMQCAAVNEAFAKHCEELDDTKHKLEHHLKK
;
A
#
# COMPACT_ATOMS: atom_id res chain seq x y z
N PRO A 1 -26.24 82.41 15.47
CA PRO A 1 -24.90 82.26 16.09
C PRO A 1 -24.48 80.78 16.07
N ALA A 2 -23.80 80.24 15.07
CA ALA A 2 -22.45 80.52 14.54
C ALA A 2 -21.55 79.30 14.82
N GLY A 3 -20.94 78.76 13.74
CA GLY A 3 -19.80 77.81 13.72
C GLY A 3 -20.18 76.35 13.97
N GLY A 4 -19.82 75.33 13.17
CA GLY A 4 -18.79 75.16 12.14
C GLY A 4 -18.27 73.71 12.27
N PRO A 5 -18.02 72.94 11.20
CA PRO A 5 -17.73 71.51 11.28
C PRO A 5 -16.23 71.25 11.54
N GLY A 6 -15.92 70.42 12.54
CA GLY A 6 -14.56 69.97 12.83
C GLY A 6 -14.25 68.65 12.14
N ALA A 7 -13.39 68.70 11.13
CA ALA A 7 -12.76 67.53 10.53
C ALA A 7 -11.76 66.90 11.52
N MET A 8 -11.82 65.58 11.72
CA MET A 8 -10.72 64.81 12.31
C MET A 8 -10.41 63.56 11.48
N ALA A 9 -9.24 63.64 10.86
CA ALA A 9 -8.28 62.61 10.48
C ALA A 9 -8.76 61.14 10.47
N GLN A 10 -8.80 60.55 9.26
CA GLN A 10 -8.68 59.10 9.10
C GLN A 10 -7.33 58.63 9.68
N ALA A 11 -7.40 57.69 10.62
CA ALA A 11 -6.25 57.02 11.18
C ALA A 11 -5.46 56.31 10.06
N ARG A 12 -4.21 56.72 9.89
CA ARG A 12 -3.23 56.06 9.03
C ARG A 12 -2.92 54.70 9.66
N ALA A 13 -3.36 53.61 9.03
CA ALA A 13 -2.96 52.27 9.43
C ALA A 13 -1.42 52.18 9.35
N LEU A 14 -0.77 52.01 10.51
CA LEU A 14 0.65 51.71 10.59
C LEU A 14 0.88 50.33 10.00
N LEU A 15 1.51 50.27 8.83
CA LEU A 15 2.03 49.04 8.24
C LEU A 15 3.17 48.52 9.12
N THR A 16 2.90 47.58 10.02
CA THR A 16 3.90 46.91 10.88
C THR A 16 4.44 45.62 10.24
N ARG A 17 4.74 45.63 8.94
CA ARG A 17 5.51 44.55 8.31
C ARG A 17 6.68 45.15 7.55
N GLU A 18 7.89 44.75 7.94
CA GLU A 18 9.08 44.99 7.14
C GLU A 18 8.82 44.47 5.72
N PRO A 19 9.18 45.25 4.68
CA PRO A 19 9.16 44.76 3.30
C PRO A 19 10.06 43.53 3.19
N ALA A 20 9.65 42.53 2.39
CA ALA A 20 10.52 41.41 2.06
C ALA A 20 11.87 41.92 1.53
N PRO A 21 13.00 41.30 1.91
CA PRO A 21 14.31 41.73 1.45
C PRO A 21 14.35 41.73 -0.07
N GLN A 22 14.80 42.86 -0.63
CA GLN A 22 14.91 43.07 -2.06
C GLN A 22 15.78 41.95 -2.66
N ALA A 23 15.21 41.11 -3.53
CA ALA A 23 15.91 39.97 -4.14
C ALA A 23 17.04 40.38 -5.10
N VAL A 24 17.14 41.68 -5.40
CA VAL A 24 18.20 42.28 -6.22
C VAL A 24 18.90 43.34 -5.36
N PRO A 25 20.21 43.23 -5.10
CA PRO A 25 20.99 44.29 -4.46
C PRO A 25 20.81 45.61 -5.21
N ALA A 26 20.65 46.73 -4.50
CA ALA A 26 20.50 48.05 -5.11
C ALA A 26 21.68 48.45 -6.03
N SER A 27 22.81 47.75 -5.93
CA SER A 27 24.00 47.91 -6.77
C SER A 27 23.83 47.42 -8.21
N ASP A 28 22.82 46.60 -8.51
CA ASP A 28 22.68 45.93 -9.82
C ASP A 28 21.62 46.59 -10.73
N LEU A 29 20.96 47.65 -10.25
CA LEU A 29 20.16 48.51 -11.11
C LEU A 29 21.11 49.42 -11.88
N PRO A 30 21.09 49.44 -13.23
CA PRO A 30 21.93 50.36 -13.99
C PRO A 30 21.59 51.78 -13.53
N MET A 31 22.58 52.46 -12.95
CA MET A 31 22.46 53.87 -12.58
C MET A 31 22.13 54.62 -13.87
N LYS A 32 20.88 55.04 -14.02
CA LYS A 32 20.49 55.89 -15.15
C LYS A 32 21.12 57.25 -14.88
N VAL A 33 22.36 57.41 -15.29
CA VAL A 33 23.02 58.72 -15.36
C VAL A 33 22.13 59.55 -16.26
N CYS A 34 21.44 60.53 -15.68
CA CYS A 34 20.80 61.57 -16.48
C CYS A 34 21.92 62.36 -17.14
N GLU A 35 22.43 61.87 -18.27
CA GLU A 35 23.12 62.73 -19.22
C GLU A 35 22.10 63.73 -19.71
N VAL A 36 22.21 64.96 -19.20
CA VAL A 36 21.55 66.11 -19.80
C VAL A 36 22.11 66.19 -21.21
N ALA A 37 21.28 65.85 -22.21
CA ALA A 37 21.65 66.00 -23.60
C ALA A 37 22.13 67.45 -23.83
N LEU A 38 23.42 67.61 -24.12
CA LEU A 38 23.95 68.87 -24.61
C LEU A 38 23.35 69.08 -26.00
N ASN A 39 22.55 70.12 -26.17
CA ASN A 39 21.96 70.49 -27.45
C ASN A 39 23.08 70.82 -28.46
N THR A 40 23.46 69.85 -29.28
CA THR A 40 24.38 69.99 -30.42
C THR A 40 23.64 70.19 -31.74
N GLY A 41 22.36 70.58 -31.70
CA GLY A 41 21.57 70.92 -32.88
C GLY A 41 21.92 72.30 -33.46
N PRO A 42 21.74 72.51 -34.78
CA PRO A 42 22.15 73.73 -35.50
C PRO A 42 21.41 75.01 -35.08
N ASP A 43 20.35 74.92 -34.28
CA ASP A 43 19.64 76.06 -33.68
C ASP A 43 20.00 76.27 -32.18
N SER A 44 21.00 75.56 -31.68
CA SER A 44 21.60 75.83 -30.39
C SER A 44 22.34 77.16 -30.50
N SER A 45 21.94 78.15 -29.70
CA SER A 45 22.66 79.41 -29.51
C SER A 45 24.00 79.19 -28.79
N SER A 46 24.85 78.34 -29.38
CA SER A 46 26.30 78.48 -29.32
C SER A 46 26.66 79.64 -30.24
N GLY A 47 26.32 80.86 -29.83
CA GLY A 47 26.72 82.06 -30.54
C GLY A 47 28.22 82.02 -30.75
N LEU A 48 28.65 82.23 -31.99
CA LEU A 48 30.06 82.30 -32.44
C LEU A 48 31.02 82.72 -31.32
N ALA A 49 32.05 81.91 -31.12
CA ALA A 49 33.15 82.22 -30.22
C ALA A 49 34.02 83.35 -30.81
N THR A 50 33.72 84.58 -30.43
CA THR A 50 34.73 85.64 -30.30
C THR A 50 34.82 86.01 -28.82
N ALA A 51 36.05 86.11 -28.33
CA ALA A 51 36.42 86.25 -26.93
C ALA A 51 35.75 87.43 -26.20
N GLY A 52 35.37 87.22 -24.93
CA GLY A 52 35.00 88.28 -23.99
C GLY A 52 33.75 87.97 -23.17
N PHE A 53 33.93 87.72 -21.88
CA PHE A 53 32.92 87.78 -20.79
C PHE A 53 31.47 87.46 -21.16
N ARG A 54 31.12 86.17 -21.20
CA ARG A 54 29.71 85.75 -21.13
C ARG A 54 29.38 85.41 -19.68
N THR A 55 28.55 86.24 -19.05
CA THR A 55 27.73 85.71 -17.96
C THR A 55 26.85 84.62 -18.57
N ALA A 56 27.05 83.36 -18.20
CA ALA A 56 26.25 82.21 -18.59
C ALA A 56 24.83 82.32 -18.01
N LYS A 57 24.07 83.34 -18.42
CA LYS A 57 22.74 83.66 -17.91
C LYS A 57 21.74 83.36 -19.02
N TYR A 58 20.85 82.42 -18.74
CA TYR A 58 19.69 82.10 -19.58
C TYR A 58 18.78 83.32 -19.72
N LEU A 59 18.16 83.48 -20.88
CA LEU A 59 17.09 84.48 -21.05
C LEU A 59 15.85 84.04 -20.26
N LEU A 60 15.08 84.99 -19.75
CA LEU A 60 13.88 84.70 -18.95
C LEU A 60 12.89 83.73 -19.65
N PRO A 61 12.64 83.84 -20.98
CA PRO A 61 11.82 82.85 -21.70
C PRO A 61 12.43 81.44 -21.75
N GLU A 62 13.76 81.32 -21.86
CA GLU A 62 14.47 80.03 -21.84
C GLU A 62 14.36 79.36 -20.47
N TRP A 63 14.43 80.14 -19.39
CA TRP A 63 14.19 79.64 -18.02
C TRP A 63 12.76 79.13 -17.84
N HIS A 64 11.76 79.90 -18.30
CA HIS A 64 10.35 79.47 -18.26
C HIS A 64 10.12 78.19 -19.06
N GLN A 65 10.70 78.08 -20.26
CA GLN A 65 10.59 76.88 -21.10
C GLN A 65 11.28 75.67 -20.44
N SER A 66 12.47 75.86 -19.87
CA SER A 66 13.20 74.81 -19.15
C SER A 66 12.42 74.30 -17.93
N ASN A 67 11.87 75.22 -17.13
CA ASN A 67 11.04 74.85 -15.97
C ASN A 67 9.75 74.15 -16.40
N ALA A 68 9.07 74.63 -17.43
CA ALA A 68 7.88 73.97 -17.98
C ALA A 68 8.19 72.54 -18.46
N ASN A 69 9.33 72.35 -19.14
CA ASN A 69 9.80 71.04 -19.57
C ASN A 69 10.13 70.13 -18.37
N LEU A 70 10.76 70.67 -17.30
CA LEU A 70 11.06 69.94 -16.06
C LEU A 70 9.78 69.51 -15.34
N TYR A 71 8.80 70.40 -15.18
CA TYR A 71 7.50 70.07 -14.61
C TYR A 71 6.77 69.01 -15.44
N HIS A 72 6.77 69.13 -16.77
CA HIS A 72 6.15 68.14 -17.63
C HIS A 72 6.84 66.76 -17.52
N LYS A 73 8.17 66.72 -17.46
CA LYS A 73 8.94 65.47 -17.23
C LYS A 73 8.66 64.86 -15.86
N ALA A 74 8.59 65.67 -14.81
CA ALA A 74 8.27 65.19 -13.45
C ALA A 74 6.84 64.65 -13.38
N PHE A 75 5.87 65.35 -14.00
CA PHE A 75 4.48 64.93 -14.05
C PHE A 75 4.31 63.60 -14.80
N THR A 76 4.86 63.51 -16.01
CA THR A 76 4.85 62.26 -16.81
C THR A 76 5.58 61.12 -16.11
N GLY A 77 6.67 61.40 -15.39
CA GLY A 77 7.35 60.43 -14.54
C GLY A 77 6.50 59.92 -13.37
N CYS A 78 5.77 60.81 -12.68
CA CYS A 78 4.84 60.43 -11.62
C CYS A 78 3.68 59.57 -12.17
N GLU A 79 3.10 59.98 -13.29
CA GLU A 79 2.01 59.23 -13.94
C GLU A 79 2.46 57.83 -14.37
N GLN A 80 3.67 57.69 -14.94
CA GLN A 80 4.25 56.38 -15.29
C GLN A 80 4.50 55.52 -14.05
N ALA A 81 4.99 56.11 -12.94
CA ALA A 81 5.22 55.38 -11.70
C ALA A 81 3.90 54.98 -11.01
N GLU A 82 2.85 55.80 -11.09
CA GLU A 82 1.51 55.45 -10.64
C GLU A 82 0.92 54.31 -11.45
N ARG A 83 1.01 54.39 -12.78
CA ARG A 83 0.58 53.33 -13.69
C ARG A 83 1.33 52.03 -13.43
N GLY A 84 2.65 52.05 -13.34
CA GLY A 84 3.46 50.87 -13.07
C GLY A 84 3.16 50.24 -11.70
N ARG A 85 2.87 51.05 -10.66
CA ARG A 85 2.42 50.52 -9.36
C ARG A 85 1.03 49.88 -9.45
N ALA A 86 0.11 50.46 -10.21
CA ALA A 86 -1.22 49.89 -10.43
C ALA A 86 -1.12 48.55 -11.19
N GLU A 87 -0.36 48.51 -12.28
CA GLU A 87 -0.10 47.30 -13.08
C GLU A 87 0.58 46.20 -12.23
N ALA A 88 1.59 46.55 -11.42
CA ALA A 88 2.25 45.60 -10.53
C ALA A 88 1.30 45.04 -9.46
N LYS A 89 0.41 45.88 -8.93
CA LYS A 89 -0.61 45.45 -7.96
C LYS A 89 -1.62 44.50 -8.59
N GLU A 90 -2.15 44.85 -9.76
CA GLU A 90 -3.08 44.00 -10.51
C GLU A 90 -2.44 42.65 -10.86
N LEU A 91 -1.19 42.66 -11.33
CA LEU A 91 -0.43 41.45 -11.61
C LEU A 91 -0.24 40.59 -10.36
N ALA A 92 0.07 41.19 -9.22
CA ALA A 92 0.23 40.46 -7.96
C ALA A 92 -1.08 39.84 -7.48
N GLU A 93 -2.20 40.57 -7.59
CA GLU A 93 -3.54 40.07 -7.27
C GLU A 93 -3.96 38.92 -8.19
N HIS A 94 -3.73 39.06 -9.50
CA HIS A 94 -4.01 38.02 -10.48
C HIS A 94 -3.15 36.77 -10.25
N ALA A 95 -1.85 36.93 -9.99
CA ALA A 95 -0.93 35.84 -9.68
C ALA A 95 -1.33 35.11 -8.38
N ALA A 96 -1.73 35.85 -7.34
CA ALA A 96 -2.20 35.28 -6.09
C ALA A 96 -3.51 34.48 -6.28
N ALA A 97 -4.46 35.02 -7.03
CA ALA A 97 -5.72 34.32 -7.34
C ALA A 97 -5.47 33.03 -8.13
N THR A 98 -4.60 33.09 -9.15
CA THR A 98 -4.21 31.93 -9.96
C THR A 98 -3.52 30.87 -9.10
N ALA A 99 -2.58 31.26 -8.23
CA ALA A 99 -1.90 30.35 -7.33
C ALA A 99 -2.86 29.73 -6.29
N GLN A 100 -3.85 30.49 -5.82
CA GLN A 100 -4.85 29.99 -4.89
C GLN A 100 -5.77 28.95 -5.55
N SER A 101 -6.24 29.21 -6.77
CA SER A 101 -7.04 28.24 -7.54
C SER A 101 -6.27 26.95 -7.78
N ALA A 102 -5.04 27.05 -8.30
CA ALA A 102 -4.19 25.90 -8.56
C ALA A 102 -3.89 25.09 -7.28
N GLN A 103 -3.70 25.75 -6.14
CA GLN A 103 -3.53 25.09 -4.84
C GLN A 103 -4.80 24.34 -4.43
N GLN A 104 -5.99 24.94 -4.60
CA GLN A 104 -7.26 24.29 -4.27
C GLN A 104 -7.47 23.03 -5.12
N ASP A 105 -7.23 23.12 -6.43
CA ASP A 105 -7.35 22.00 -7.36
C ASP A 105 -6.35 20.87 -7.02
N SER A 106 -5.10 21.23 -6.73
CA SER A 106 -4.07 20.28 -6.29
C SER A 106 -4.41 19.60 -4.96
N THR A 107 -4.96 20.37 -4.01
CA THR A 107 -5.36 19.84 -2.70
C THR A 107 -6.55 18.88 -2.82
N ALA A 108 -7.53 19.22 -3.67
CA ALA A 108 -8.70 18.39 -3.91
C ALA A 108 -8.32 17.06 -4.58
N THR A 109 -7.50 17.12 -5.64
CA THR A 109 -7.03 15.92 -6.36
C THR A 109 -6.18 15.00 -5.46
N LEU A 110 -5.30 15.56 -4.62
CA LEU A 110 -4.54 14.80 -3.65
C LEU A 110 -5.43 14.17 -2.57
N GLY A 111 -6.48 14.88 -2.15
CA GLY A 111 -7.50 14.35 -1.24
C GLY A 111 -8.21 13.12 -1.82
N GLN A 112 -8.58 13.14 -3.10
CA GLN A 112 -9.15 11.97 -3.77
C GLN A 112 -8.15 10.80 -3.81
N ARG A 113 -6.91 11.07 -4.20
CA ARG A 113 -5.86 10.04 -4.24
C ARG A 113 -5.60 9.41 -2.87
N LEU A 114 -5.64 10.18 -1.79
CA LEU A 114 -5.52 9.66 -0.43
C LEU A 114 -6.65 8.68 -0.07
N GLN A 115 -7.89 8.96 -0.51
CA GLN A 115 -9.00 8.03 -0.31
C GLN A 115 -8.78 6.73 -1.08
N ASP A 116 -8.31 6.82 -2.32
CA ASP A 116 -8.04 5.64 -3.15
C ASP A 116 -6.90 4.78 -2.55
N ILE A 117 -5.80 5.41 -2.11
CA ILE A 117 -4.70 4.70 -1.44
C ILE A 117 -5.20 4.05 -0.15
N HIS A 118 -6.00 4.76 0.65
CA HIS A 118 -6.57 4.23 1.88
C HIS A 118 -7.45 3.00 1.62
N PHE A 119 -8.28 3.04 0.58
CA PHE A 119 -9.09 1.89 0.15
C PHE A 119 -8.21 0.67 -0.12
N TRP A 120 -7.18 0.81 -0.95
CA TRP A 120 -6.29 -0.32 -1.26
C TRP A 120 -5.51 -0.82 -0.04
N LYS A 121 -5.07 0.06 0.85
CA LYS A 121 -4.46 -0.34 2.13
C LYS A 121 -5.42 -1.19 2.97
N ALA A 122 -6.67 -0.79 3.08
CA ALA A 122 -7.66 -1.50 3.87
C ALA A 122 -7.98 -2.88 3.26
N GLU A 123 -8.16 -2.96 1.94
CA GLU A 123 -8.43 -4.23 1.25
C GLU A 123 -7.23 -5.20 1.35
N LEU A 124 -6.00 -4.72 1.15
CA LEU A 124 -4.80 -5.53 1.34
C LEU A 124 -4.67 -6.01 2.79
N GLN A 125 -4.92 -5.13 3.76
CA GLN A 125 -4.88 -5.49 5.19
C GLN A 125 -5.88 -6.59 5.52
N LYS A 126 -7.12 -6.43 5.07
CA LYS A 126 -8.17 -7.43 5.26
C LYS A 126 -7.77 -8.76 4.66
N GLU A 127 -7.25 -8.79 3.43
CA GLU A 127 -6.87 -10.05 2.79
C GLU A 127 -5.68 -10.74 3.50
N MET A 128 -4.73 -9.97 4.05
CA MET A 128 -3.66 -10.51 4.89
C MET A 128 -4.19 -11.15 6.18
N GLU A 129 -5.14 -10.50 6.84
CA GLU A 129 -5.80 -11.01 8.06
C GLU A 129 -6.60 -12.29 7.75
N ASP A 130 -7.33 -12.31 6.65
CA ASP A 130 -8.09 -13.47 6.18
C ASP A 130 -7.18 -14.67 5.86
N LEU A 131 -6.07 -14.44 5.16
CA LEU A 131 -5.08 -15.50 4.86
C LEU A 131 -4.43 -16.05 6.13
N ASP A 132 -4.12 -15.19 7.09
CA ASP A 132 -3.53 -15.60 8.38
C ASP A 132 -4.52 -16.46 9.17
N ALA A 133 -5.78 -16.03 9.25
CA ALA A 133 -6.85 -16.77 9.90
C ALA A 133 -7.08 -18.14 9.26
N GLU A 134 -7.21 -18.21 7.93
CA GLU A 134 -7.40 -19.50 7.23
C GLU A 134 -6.16 -20.40 7.34
N THR A 135 -4.95 -19.84 7.35
CA THR A 135 -3.72 -20.62 7.61
C THR A 135 -3.73 -21.22 9.00
N GLY A 136 -4.23 -20.49 10.01
CA GLY A 136 -4.44 -21.01 11.36
C GLY A 136 -5.44 -22.17 11.40
N LEU A 137 -6.56 -22.06 10.68
CA LEU A 137 -7.56 -23.13 10.56
C LEU A 137 -6.98 -24.37 9.87
N LEU A 138 -6.21 -24.21 8.79
CA LEU A 138 -5.56 -25.31 8.10
C LEU A 138 -4.49 -25.98 8.97
N ALA A 139 -3.75 -25.20 9.77
CA ALA A 139 -2.80 -25.75 10.74
C ALA A 139 -3.48 -26.64 11.79
N ALA A 140 -4.66 -26.23 12.29
CA ALA A 140 -5.45 -27.06 13.20
C ALA A 140 -5.92 -28.37 12.53
N GLN A 141 -6.34 -28.32 11.26
CA GLN A 141 -6.69 -29.53 10.51
C GLN A 141 -5.48 -30.44 10.25
N LYS A 142 -4.32 -29.86 9.93
CA LYS A 142 -3.07 -30.61 9.80
C LYS A 142 -2.70 -31.35 11.10
N LEU A 143 -2.86 -30.71 12.25
CA LEU A 143 -2.65 -31.37 13.54
C LEU A 143 -3.64 -32.52 13.78
N ARG A 144 -4.90 -32.38 13.36
CA ARG A 144 -5.87 -33.48 13.43
C ARG A 144 -5.47 -34.66 12.54
N LEU A 145 -4.97 -34.41 11.34
CA LEU A 145 -4.42 -35.45 10.46
C LEU A 145 -3.20 -36.15 11.07
N GLU A 146 -2.27 -35.41 11.68
CA GLU A 146 -1.09 -35.97 12.37
C GLU A 146 -1.54 -36.93 13.48
N ARG A 147 -2.48 -36.50 14.32
CA ARG A 147 -3.05 -37.33 15.39
C ARG A 147 -3.78 -38.56 14.86
N ALA A 148 -4.52 -38.41 13.76
CA ALA A 148 -5.21 -39.53 13.13
C ALA A 148 -4.21 -40.56 12.58
N LEU A 149 -3.12 -40.10 11.97
CA LEU A 149 -2.04 -40.96 11.50
C LEU A 149 -1.38 -41.70 12.66
N ASP A 150 -1.00 -40.99 13.73
CA ASP A 150 -0.40 -41.60 14.93
C ASP A 150 -1.33 -42.65 15.57
N ALA A 151 -2.65 -42.39 15.56
CA ALA A 151 -3.64 -43.31 16.11
C ALA A 151 -3.72 -44.65 15.34
N THR A 152 -3.27 -44.70 14.08
CA THR A 152 -3.25 -45.94 13.29
C THR A 152 -2.10 -46.89 13.65
N GLU A 153 -1.06 -46.40 14.34
CA GLU A 153 0.13 -47.21 14.66
C GLU A 153 -0.20 -48.38 15.59
N VAL A 154 -1.07 -48.18 16.57
CA VAL A 154 -1.46 -49.23 17.51
C VAL A 154 -2.28 -50.33 16.82
N PRO A 155 -3.36 -50.04 16.07
CA PRO A 155 -4.06 -51.05 15.27
C PRO A 155 -3.14 -51.79 14.30
N SER A 156 -2.21 -51.08 13.65
CA SER A 156 -1.24 -51.69 12.73
C SER A 156 -0.35 -52.75 13.42
N ALA A 157 0.17 -52.41 14.60
CA ALA A 157 0.97 -53.32 15.41
C ALA A 157 0.15 -54.53 15.88
N ILE A 158 -1.08 -54.31 16.35
CA ILE A 158 -1.99 -55.37 16.80
C ILE A 158 -2.31 -56.35 15.65
N ALA A 159 -2.67 -55.83 14.47
CA ALA A 159 -2.96 -56.67 13.30
C ALA A 159 -1.73 -57.51 12.91
N THR A 160 -0.54 -56.90 12.92
CA THR A 160 0.72 -57.57 12.61
C THR A 160 1.06 -58.67 13.63
N ASP A 161 0.95 -58.38 14.93
CA ASP A 161 1.23 -59.33 16.00
C ASP A 161 0.25 -60.51 15.99
N ASN A 162 -1.04 -60.26 15.68
CA ASN A 162 -2.02 -61.32 15.52
C ASN A 162 -1.67 -62.24 14.34
N LEU A 163 -1.28 -61.69 13.19
CA LEU A 163 -0.81 -62.48 12.04
C LEU A 163 0.42 -63.33 12.41
N GLN A 164 1.42 -62.76 13.08
CA GLN A 164 2.59 -63.50 13.54
C GLN A 164 2.25 -64.63 14.53
N CYS A 165 1.30 -64.40 15.45
CA CYS A 165 0.84 -65.44 16.37
C CYS A 165 0.23 -66.62 15.61
N ARG A 166 -0.47 -66.36 14.51
CA ARG A 166 -1.09 -67.38 13.68
C ARG A 166 -0.07 -68.20 12.87
N GLU A 167 0.97 -67.56 12.35
CA GLU A 167 2.08 -68.24 11.66
C GLU A 167 2.86 -69.20 12.57
N ARG A 168 2.83 -68.99 13.89
CA ARG A 168 3.51 -69.83 14.89
C ARG A 168 2.73 -71.07 15.32
N ARG A 169 1.48 -71.24 14.84
CA ARG A 169 0.67 -72.43 15.15
C ARG A 169 1.36 -73.71 14.66
N GLN A 170 1.23 -74.79 15.42
CA GLN A 170 1.82 -76.08 15.06
C GLN A 170 0.87 -76.86 14.13
N PRO A 171 1.37 -77.66 13.17
CA PRO A 171 0.52 -78.56 12.41
C PRO A 171 -0.20 -79.54 13.35
N PRO A 172 -1.52 -79.81 13.19
CA PRO A 172 -2.39 -79.45 12.06
C PRO A 172 -3.11 -78.08 12.16
N ASP A 173 -2.92 -77.32 13.24
CA ASP A 173 -3.63 -76.04 13.50
C ASP A 173 -3.08 -74.85 12.69
N LEU A 174 -1.97 -75.04 11.98
CA LEU A 174 -1.45 -74.08 11.01
C LEU A 174 -2.33 -74.09 9.75
N VAL A 175 -3.43 -73.33 9.80
CA VAL A 175 -4.44 -73.26 8.75
C VAL A 175 -4.72 -71.80 8.36
N SER A 176 -4.99 -71.61 7.07
CA SER A 176 -5.52 -70.35 6.56
C SER A 176 -7.04 -70.31 6.80
N ASP A 177 -7.46 -69.53 7.80
CA ASP A 177 -8.86 -69.40 8.20
C ASP A 177 -9.45 -68.01 7.90
N GLU A 178 -10.70 -67.78 8.31
CA GLU A 178 -11.39 -66.49 8.16
C GLU A 178 -10.66 -65.37 8.91
N VAL A 179 -10.18 -65.64 10.12
CA VAL A 179 -9.49 -64.65 10.95
C VAL A 179 -8.20 -64.17 10.28
N GLU A 180 -7.41 -65.07 9.71
CA GLU A 180 -6.20 -64.70 8.98
C GLU A 180 -6.49 -63.78 7.79
N ARG A 181 -7.55 -64.10 7.03
CA ARG A 181 -7.98 -63.30 5.88
C ARG A 181 -8.46 -61.92 6.29
N GLU A 182 -9.27 -61.80 7.34
CA GLU A 182 -9.75 -60.50 7.81
C GLU A 182 -8.62 -59.66 8.43
N LEU A 183 -7.65 -60.28 9.10
CA LEU A 183 -6.45 -59.60 9.59
C LEU A 183 -5.54 -59.09 8.45
N LEU A 184 -5.39 -59.86 7.37
CA LEU A 184 -4.63 -59.40 6.19
C LEU A 184 -5.30 -58.20 5.52
N LYS A 185 -6.64 -58.21 5.41
CA LYS A 185 -7.41 -57.06 4.93
C LYS A 185 -7.25 -55.84 5.84
N GLU A 186 -7.30 -56.04 7.16
CA GLU A 186 -7.09 -54.97 8.15
C GLU A 186 -5.69 -54.35 8.02
N ALA A 187 -4.64 -55.16 7.94
CA ALA A 187 -3.27 -54.68 7.77
C ALA A 187 -3.09 -53.90 6.45
N GLU A 188 -3.66 -54.39 5.35
CA GLU A 188 -3.62 -53.69 4.07
C GLU A 188 -4.40 -52.37 4.09
N LEU A 189 -5.60 -52.36 4.69
CA LEU A 189 -6.42 -51.17 4.85
C LEU A 189 -5.69 -50.11 5.66
N ILE A 190 -5.14 -50.47 6.82
CA ILE A 190 -4.38 -49.54 7.68
C ILE A 190 -3.19 -48.97 6.91
N ARG A 191 -2.43 -49.79 6.17
CA ARG A 191 -1.32 -49.32 5.34
C ARG A 191 -1.77 -48.29 4.28
N ASN A 192 -2.87 -48.57 3.58
CA ASN A 192 -3.43 -47.67 2.56
C ASN A 192 -3.90 -46.34 3.18
N ILE A 193 -4.54 -46.40 4.35
CA ILE A 193 -4.97 -45.23 5.11
C ILE A 193 -3.76 -44.38 5.55
N GLN A 194 -2.73 -45.01 6.10
CA GLN A 194 -1.51 -44.30 6.50
C GLN A 194 -0.86 -43.56 5.32
N GLU A 195 -0.83 -44.19 4.14
CA GLU A 195 -0.31 -43.56 2.93
C GLU A 195 -1.17 -42.39 2.46
N LEU A 196 -2.51 -42.52 2.51
CA LEU A 196 -3.44 -41.44 2.21
C LEU A 196 -3.23 -40.25 3.15
N LEU A 197 -3.23 -40.47 4.46
CA LEU A 197 -3.04 -39.42 5.47
C LEU A 197 -1.69 -38.71 5.30
N LYS A 198 -0.60 -39.45 5.04
CA LYS A 198 0.73 -38.86 4.74
C LYS A 198 0.72 -37.97 3.51
N ARG A 199 0.04 -38.37 2.42
CA ARG A 199 -0.10 -37.55 1.21
C ARG A 199 -0.90 -36.29 1.49
N THR A 200 -2.00 -36.39 2.21
CA THR A 200 -2.84 -35.24 2.57
C THR A 200 -2.12 -34.26 3.52
N LEU A 201 -1.28 -34.76 4.44
CA LEU A 201 -0.42 -33.93 5.27
C LEU A 201 0.58 -33.10 4.46
N MET A 202 1.18 -33.69 3.42
CA MET A 202 2.06 -32.95 2.51
C MET A 202 1.30 -31.86 1.74
N GLN A 203 0.08 -32.17 1.28
CA GLN A 203 -0.78 -31.19 0.61
C GLN A 203 -1.12 -30.02 1.54
N ALA A 204 -1.51 -30.29 2.79
CA ALA A 204 -1.79 -29.26 3.79
C ALA A 204 -0.55 -28.40 4.08
N GLY A 205 0.63 -29.00 4.26
CA GLY A 205 1.88 -28.27 4.46
C GLY A 205 2.25 -27.38 3.27
N ASN A 206 2.05 -27.87 2.05
CA ASN A 206 2.29 -27.08 0.84
C ASN A 206 1.32 -25.90 0.71
N GLN A 207 0.03 -26.11 0.99
CA GLN A 207 -0.96 -25.04 0.92
C GLN A 207 -0.69 -23.96 1.98
N MET A 208 -0.28 -24.34 3.21
CA MET A 208 0.14 -23.36 4.22
C MET A 208 1.32 -22.50 3.77
N ARG A 209 2.26 -23.06 2.98
CA ARG A 209 3.38 -22.32 2.40
C ARG A 209 2.90 -21.36 1.31
N LEU A 210 1.95 -21.77 0.48
CA LEU A 210 1.35 -20.91 -0.56
C LEU A 210 0.59 -19.74 0.06
N ASN A 211 -0.26 -20.00 1.06
CA ASN A 211 -0.97 -18.94 1.79
C ASN A 211 0.02 -17.91 2.37
N ARG A 212 1.11 -18.38 3.00
CA ARG A 212 2.15 -17.49 3.56
C ARG A 212 2.83 -16.66 2.48
N HIS A 213 3.22 -17.27 1.37
CA HIS A 213 3.84 -16.54 0.26
C HIS A 213 2.92 -15.44 -0.28
N HIS A 214 1.63 -15.73 -0.46
CA HIS A 214 0.68 -14.72 -0.94
C HIS A 214 0.37 -13.64 0.09
N LYS A 215 0.43 -13.97 1.39
CA LYS A 215 0.41 -12.99 2.47
C LYS A 215 1.61 -12.04 2.38
N GLU A 216 2.83 -12.57 2.27
CA GLU A 216 4.06 -11.78 2.13
C GLU A 216 4.01 -10.83 0.91
N VAL A 217 3.47 -11.30 -0.23
CA VAL A 217 3.25 -10.44 -1.41
C VAL A 217 2.28 -9.28 -1.11
N CYS A 218 1.18 -9.56 -0.39
CA CYS A 218 0.24 -8.52 0.02
C CYS A 218 0.86 -7.56 1.07
N GLU A 219 1.70 -8.06 1.97
CA GLU A 219 2.43 -7.24 2.98
C GLU A 219 3.38 -6.25 2.31
N MET A 220 4.11 -6.70 1.29
CA MET A 220 5.01 -5.84 0.52
C MET A 220 4.22 -4.73 -0.19
N ASP A 221 3.16 -5.08 -0.91
CA ASP A 221 2.31 -4.08 -1.57
C ASP A 221 1.71 -3.11 -0.54
N TRP A 222 1.18 -3.63 0.58
CA TRP A 222 0.62 -2.81 1.64
C TRP A 222 1.64 -1.83 2.23
N SER A 223 2.89 -2.25 2.42
CA SER A 223 3.98 -1.38 2.88
C SER A 223 4.21 -0.22 1.90
N ASP A 224 4.27 -0.51 0.60
CA ASP A 224 4.43 0.51 -0.44
C ASP A 224 3.23 1.48 -0.44
N LYS A 225 2.01 0.97 -0.24
CA LYS A 225 0.80 1.77 -0.10
C LYS A 225 0.85 2.68 1.13
N VAL A 226 1.35 2.18 2.27
CA VAL A 226 1.50 2.95 3.51
C VAL A 226 2.50 4.08 3.32
N GLU A 227 3.66 3.80 2.73
CA GLU A 227 4.67 4.83 2.46
C GLU A 227 4.11 5.91 1.52
N THR A 228 3.49 5.49 0.41
CA THR A 228 2.84 6.40 -0.54
C THR A 228 1.80 7.29 0.14
N TYR A 229 0.94 6.71 0.97
CA TYR A 229 -0.07 7.45 1.74
C TYR A 229 0.57 8.53 2.64
N ASN A 230 1.64 8.18 3.35
CA ASN A 230 2.31 9.10 4.28
C ASN A 230 2.99 10.26 3.55
N ILE A 231 3.57 10.00 2.38
CA ILE A 231 4.15 11.04 1.51
C ILE A 231 3.04 12.00 1.06
N ASP A 232 1.93 11.46 0.56
CA ASP A 232 0.81 12.24 0.07
C ASP A 232 0.11 13.04 1.17
N ASP A 233 -0.11 12.45 2.35
CA ASP A 233 -0.71 13.13 3.50
C ASP A 233 0.17 14.31 3.94
N LYS A 234 1.49 14.13 3.94
CA LYS A 234 2.42 15.23 4.21
C LYS A 234 2.34 16.31 3.14
N CYS A 235 2.28 15.93 1.86
CA CYS A 235 2.16 16.87 0.74
C CYS A 235 0.85 17.66 0.78
N GLY A 236 -0.26 17.03 1.20
CA GLY A 236 -1.57 17.68 1.31
C GLY A 236 -1.65 18.73 2.41
N ARG A 237 -0.70 18.75 3.33
CA ARG A 237 -0.59 19.78 4.38
C ARG A 237 0.20 21.00 3.94
N TYR A 238 0.85 20.97 2.77
CA TYR A 238 1.54 22.14 2.24
C TYR A 238 0.53 23.16 1.70
N SER A 239 0.88 24.44 1.88
CA SER A 239 0.16 25.58 1.34
C SER A 239 1.12 26.56 0.66
N ASN A 240 0.56 27.54 -0.06
CA ASN A 240 1.30 28.63 -0.71
C ASN A 240 2.20 29.46 0.24
N GLN A 241 2.02 29.34 1.57
CA GLN A 241 2.84 30.03 2.57
C GLN A 241 3.95 29.15 3.17
N SER A 242 4.09 27.90 2.72
CA SER A 242 5.10 27.00 3.26
C SER A 242 6.50 27.51 2.87
N THR A 243 7.40 27.59 3.84
CA THR A 243 8.73 28.20 3.65
C THR A 243 9.81 27.20 3.25
N ASN A 244 9.53 25.89 3.32
CA ASN A 244 10.45 24.81 2.97
C ASN A 244 10.16 24.24 1.59
N ILE A 245 10.11 25.11 0.57
CA ILE A 245 9.86 24.72 -0.82
C ILE A 245 11.07 25.20 -1.64
N GLN A 246 11.77 24.28 -2.27
CA GLN A 246 12.87 24.59 -3.19
C GLN A 246 12.51 24.07 -4.58
N PHE A 247 12.81 24.85 -5.62
CA PHE A 247 12.70 24.37 -6.99
C PHE A 247 13.82 23.36 -7.25
N HIS A 248 13.47 22.10 -7.50
CA HIS A 248 14.44 21.09 -7.86
C HIS A 248 14.40 20.84 -9.38
N PRO A 249 15.53 20.99 -10.09
CA PRO A 249 15.60 20.63 -11.51
C PRO A 249 15.20 19.15 -11.69
N SER A 250 14.32 18.87 -12.64
CA SER A 250 13.73 17.55 -12.92
C SER A 250 12.54 17.09 -12.05
N SER A 251 11.94 17.92 -11.19
CA SER A 251 10.70 17.58 -10.46
C SER A 251 9.49 17.23 -11.36
N VAL A 252 9.58 17.51 -12.67
CA VAL A 252 8.51 17.29 -13.66
C VAL A 252 8.87 16.16 -14.66
N LYS A 253 10.02 15.49 -14.50
CA LYS A 253 10.37 14.37 -15.38
C LYS A 253 9.64 13.11 -14.90
N PHE A 254 8.62 12.72 -15.65
CA PHE A 254 8.04 11.38 -15.51
C PHE A 254 9.03 10.35 -16.06
N GLU A 255 9.39 9.37 -15.23
CA GLU A 255 10.17 8.22 -15.70
C GLU A 255 9.28 7.33 -16.58
N GLU A 256 9.85 6.79 -17.65
CA GLU A 256 9.15 5.89 -18.58
C GLU A 256 8.71 4.58 -17.91
N SER A 257 9.35 4.23 -16.78
CA SER A 257 9.02 3.10 -15.91
C SER A 257 7.95 3.39 -14.84
N ALA A 258 7.43 4.61 -14.76
CA ALA A 258 6.44 4.96 -13.74
C ALA A 258 5.09 4.26 -13.99
N SER A 259 4.45 3.81 -12.90
CA SER A 259 3.10 3.24 -12.97
C SER A 259 2.06 4.32 -13.25
N THR A 260 1.01 3.97 -13.99
CA THR A 260 -0.21 4.79 -14.08
C THR A 260 -1.15 4.46 -12.93
N PRO A 261 -2.12 5.33 -12.59
CA PRO A 261 -3.13 5.02 -11.58
C PRO A 261 -3.85 3.68 -11.83
N GLU A 262 -4.13 3.38 -13.10
CA GLU A 262 -4.79 2.14 -13.51
C GLU A 262 -3.89 0.92 -13.31
N THR A 263 -2.60 1.01 -13.68
CA THR A 263 -1.68 -0.13 -13.49
C THR A 263 -1.36 -0.35 -12.01
N TRP A 264 -1.32 0.71 -11.22
CA TRP A 264 -1.11 0.65 -9.78
C TRP A 264 -2.29 0.03 -9.03
N ALA A 265 -3.53 0.41 -9.40
CA ALA A 265 -4.74 -0.23 -8.88
C ALA A 265 -4.85 -1.70 -9.30
N LYS A 266 -4.53 -1.99 -10.58
CA LYS A 266 -4.53 -3.36 -11.09
C LYS A 266 -3.52 -4.25 -10.38
N PHE A 267 -2.34 -3.74 -10.03
CA PHE A 267 -1.33 -4.50 -9.30
C PHE A 267 -1.87 -5.02 -7.95
N SER A 268 -2.50 -4.13 -7.16
CA SER A 268 -3.09 -4.52 -5.88
C SER A 268 -4.29 -5.44 -6.05
N HIS A 269 -5.13 -5.19 -7.05
CA HIS A 269 -6.23 -6.09 -7.39
C HIS A 269 -5.74 -7.51 -7.75
N ASP A 270 -4.73 -7.63 -8.60
CA ASP A 270 -4.18 -8.91 -9.03
C ASP A 270 -3.53 -9.67 -7.86
N ASN A 271 -2.91 -8.96 -6.92
CA ASN A 271 -2.34 -9.54 -5.70
C ASN A 271 -3.44 -10.11 -4.79
N ILE A 272 -4.48 -9.32 -4.51
CA ILE A 272 -5.65 -9.73 -3.72
C ILE A 272 -6.33 -10.94 -4.38
N TYR A 273 -6.57 -10.88 -5.69
CA TYR A 273 -7.21 -11.99 -6.41
C TYR A 273 -6.42 -13.30 -6.29
N ARG A 274 -5.09 -13.25 -6.33
CA ARG A 274 -4.25 -14.45 -6.15
C ARG A 274 -4.32 -14.96 -4.71
N ALA A 275 -4.30 -14.07 -3.72
CA ALA A 275 -4.47 -14.41 -2.31
C ALA A 275 -5.83 -15.08 -2.04
N GLU A 276 -6.92 -14.52 -2.57
CA GLU A 276 -8.26 -15.09 -2.46
C GLU A 276 -8.35 -16.50 -3.04
N ARG A 277 -7.67 -16.76 -4.17
CA ARG A 277 -7.63 -18.08 -4.79
C ARG A 277 -6.94 -19.11 -3.90
N GLU A 278 -5.82 -18.75 -3.27
CA GLU A 278 -5.13 -19.65 -2.34
C GLU A 278 -5.95 -19.86 -1.06
N LYS A 279 -6.62 -18.82 -0.56
CA LYS A 279 -7.57 -18.91 0.56
C LYS A 279 -8.70 -19.91 0.25
N LEU A 280 -9.32 -19.82 -0.92
CA LEU A 280 -10.36 -20.76 -1.35
C LEU A 280 -9.82 -22.20 -1.51
N ALA A 281 -8.62 -22.37 -2.06
CA ALA A 281 -7.98 -23.68 -2.14
C ALA A 281 -7.74 -24.28 -0.74
N SER A 282 -7.33 -23.45 0.23
CA SER A 282 -7.16 -23.83 1.63
C SER A 282 -8.48 -24.29 2.28
N ILE A 283 -9.57 -23.52 2.11
CA ILE A 283 -10.90 -23.87 2.61
C ILE A 283 -11.37 -25.21 2.04
N ASN A 284 -11.24 -25.40 0.73
CA ASN A 284 -11.63 -26.65 0.07
C ASN A 284 -10.79 -27.84 0.56
N LEU A 285 -9.49 -27.63 0.79
CA LEU A 285 -8.62 -28.66 1.34
C LEU A 285 -9.04 -29.04 2.76
N ARG A 286 -9.44 -28.09 3.61
CA ARG A 286 -9.97 -28.41 4.96
C ARG A 286 -11.23 -29.25 4.89
N ALA A 287 -12.16 -28.93 4.01
CA ALA A 287 -13.37 -29.74 3.81
C ALA A 287 -13.04 -31.16 3.34
N LEU A 288 -12.08 -31.30 2.42
CA LEU A 288 -11.59 -32.60 1.98
C LEU A 288 -10.94 -33.38 3.14
N ILE A 289 -10.15 -32.73 3.98
CA ILE A 289 -9.53 -33.34 5.16
C ILE A 289 -10.58 -33.88 6.13
N ASP A 290 -11.63 -33.11 6.39
CA ASP A 290 -12.73 -33.55 7.27
C ASP A 290 -13.41 -34.81 6.72
N ASN A 291 -13.67 -34.87 5.40
CA ASN A 291 -14.24 -36.05 4.77
C ASN A 291 -13.30 -37.26 4.85
N ILE A 292 -12.02 -37.09 4.54
CA ILE A 292 -11.02 -38.17 4.64
C ILE A 292 -10.98 -38.73 6.06
N LEU A 293 -10.96 -37.86 7.08
CA LEU A 293 -10.94 -38.30 8.48
C LEU A 293 -12.21 -39.07 8.87
N HIS A 294 -13.37 -38.67 8.34
CA HIS A 294 -14.62 -39.38 8.56
C HIS A 294 -14.61 -40.77 7.90
N ASP A 295 -14.28 -40.84 6.62
CA ASP A 295 -14.28 -42.08 5.84
C ASP A 295 -13.27 -43.08 6.41
N VAL A 296 -12.05 -42.63 6.73
CA VAL A 296 -11.02 -43.45 7.38
C VAL A 296 -11.50 -44.03 8.72
N SER A 297 -12.17 -43.23 9.52
CA SER A 297 -12.73 -43.68 10.80
C SER A 297 -13.76 -44.78 10.61
N GLU A 298 -14.66 -44.61 9.63
CA GLU A 298 -15.71 -45.58 9.35
C GLU A 298 -15.14 -46.88 8.77
N ASP A 299 -14.18 -46.79 7.84
CA ASP A 299 -13.52 -47.96 7.25
C ASP A 299 -12.80 -48.80 8.30
N LEU A 300 -12.02 -48.15 9.19
CA LEU A 300 -11.34 -48.85 10.29
C LEU A 300 -12.35 -49.50 11.26
N ARG A 301 -13.46 -48.81 11.57
CA ARG A 301 -14.50 -49.33 12.46
C ARG A 301 -15.18 -50.56 11.85
N MET A 302 -15.49 -50.52 10.56
CA MET A 302 -16.11 -51.63 9.83
C MET A 302 -15.17 -52.84 9.77
N GLN A 303 -13.89 -52.62 9.44
CA GLN A 303 -12.93 -53.72 9.35
C GLN A 303 -12.63 -54.33 10.73
N CYS A 304 -12.52 -53.51 11.77
CA CYS A 304 -12.37 -54.00 13.15
C CYS A 304 -13.56 -54.87 13.57
N ALA A 305 -14.79 -54.49 13.19
CA ALA A 305 -15.98 -55.31 13.45
C ALA A 305 -15.91 -56.67 12.72
N ALA A 306 -15.49 -56.69 11.46
CA ALA A 306 -15.32 -57.92 10.68
C ALA A 306 -14.26 -58.86 11.29
N VAL A 307 -13.12 -58.31 11.73
CA VAL A 307 -12.07 -59.08 12.42
C VAL A 307 -12.58 -59.65 13.74
N ASN A 308 -13.28 -58.84 14.55
CA ASN A 308 -13.86 -59.30 15.81
C ASN A 308 -14.90 -60.41 15.62
N GLU A 309 -15.75 -60.30 14.59
CA GLU A 309 -16.73 -61.35 14.25
C GLU A 309 -16.03 -62.64 13.83
N ALA A 310 -14.99 -62.56 12.99
CA ALA A 310 -14.20 -63.72 12.60
C ALA A 310 -13.54 -64.40 13.82
N PHE A 311 -12.98 -63.61 14.75
CA PHE A 311 -12.41 -64.14 15.99
C PHE A 311 -13.45 -64.81 16.87
N ALA A 312 -14.62 -64.18 17.07
CA ALA A 312 -15.69 -64.74 17.89
C ALA A 312 -16.15 -66.10 17.34
N LYS A 313 -16.36 -66.18 16.03
CA LYS A 313 -16.74 -67.44 15.36
C LYS A 313 -15.66 -68.51 15.49
N HIS A 314 -14.40 -68.15 15.35
CA HIS A 314 -13.29 -69.08 15.53
C HIS A 314 -13.20 -69.60 16.98
N CYS A 315 -13.45 -68.76 17.97
CA CYS A 315 -13.53 -69.18 19.37
C CYS A 315 -14.68 -70.18 19.60
N GLU A 316 -15.86 -69.94 19.03
CA GLU A 316 -16.99 -70.88 19.11
C GLU A 316 -16.64 -72.25 18.49
N GLU A 317 -15.99 -72.25 17.33
CA GLU A 317 -15.53 -73.48 16.66
C GLU A 317 -14.48 -74.23 17.50
N LEU A 318 -13.54 -73.53 18.11
CA LEU A 318 -12.53 -74.11 19.00
C LEU A 318 -13.16 -74.68 20.28
N ASP A 319 -14.14 -74.00 20.86
CA ASP A 319 -14.85 -74.50 22.04
C ASP A 319 -15.67 -75.75 21.69
N ASP A 320 -16.42 -75.76 20.59
CA ASP A 320 -17.20 -76.93 20.17
C ASP A 320 -16.30 -78.16 19.89
N THR A 321 -15.18 -77.95 19.19
CA THR A 321 -14.20 -79.02 18.94
C THR A 321 -13.58 -79.54 20.24
N LYS A 322 -13.21 -78.67 21.17
CA LYS A 322 -12.73 -79.06 22.51
C LYS A 322 -13.78 -79.88 23.27
N HIS A 323 -15.03 -79.43 23.34
CA HIS A 323 -16.10 -80.16 24.02
C HIS A 323 -16.32 -81.55 23.43
N LYS A 324 -16.28 -81.68 22.10
CA LYS A 324 -16.36 -82.97 21.40
C LYS A 324 -15.20 -83.88 21.80
N LEU A 325 -13.96 -83.38 21.78
CA LEU A 325 -12.77 -84.15 22.17
C LEU A 325 -12.83 -84.61 23.64
N GLU A 326 -13.21 -83.72 24.56
CA GLU A 326 -13.37 -84.06 25.98
C GLU A 326 -14.45 -85.11 26.22
N HIS A 327 -15.57 -85.04 25.49
CA HIS A 327 -16.63 -86.05 25.56
C HIS A 327 -16.15 -87.40 25.02
N HIS A 328 -15.39 -87.41 23.91
CA HIS A 328 -14.79 -88.63 23.37
C HIS A 328 -13.77 -89.26 24.32
N LEU A 329 -13.03 -88.45 25.09
CA LEU A 329 -12.04 -88.93 26.05
C LEU A 329 -12.67 -89.56 27.32
N LYS A 330 -13.94 -89.23 27.60
CA LYS A 330 -14.71 -89.78 28.73
C LYS A 330 -15.45 -91.09 28.38
N LYS A 331 -15.45 -91.51 27.12
CA LYS A 331 -15.99 -92.79 26.65
C LYS A 331 -14.92 -93.86 26.63
#